data_AF-A0A2D9CE52-F1
#
_entry.id   AF-A0A2D9CE52-F1
#
_cell.length_a   1.000
_cell.length_b   1.000
_cell.length_c   1.000
_cell.angle_alpha   90.00
_cell.angle_beta   90.00
_cell.angle_gamma   90.00
#
_symmetry.space_group_name_H-M   'P 1'
#
loop_
_entity.id
_entity.type
_entity.pdbx_description
1 polymer ?
#
loop_
_entity_poly.entity_id
_entity_poly.type
_entity_poly.pdbx_seq_one_letter_code
_entity_poly.pdbx_strand_id
1 'polypeptide(L)'
;MRGLGGVQGPNTGSSAEQAIQNLSDSFYTLFREEYQRPIANLFEPEPREESRGDDMDSGLIVRRSVRFEIVMPARVRVAPHHAEILNFTKGVCDDDRWIDVDVIDFAAGGLGFIIDVFLPRNVDLEIEVFDFHDKSNPPLLSCTLRVQRVLMTDRRPAYQIGCSFTDQDEESKAQVEALIEKLSGISEDAGTGADHA
;
A
#
# COMPACT_ATOMS: atom_id res chain seq x y z
N MET A 1 28.33 56.16 10.44
CA MET A 1 27.41 55.01 10.57
C MET A 1 26.64 54.86 9.28
N ARG A 2 27.08 53.97 8.37
CA ARG A 2 26.35 53.64 7.14
C ARG A 2 26.07 52.14 7.18
N GLY A 3 24.78 51.81 7.12
CA GLY A 3 24.26 50.45 7.27
C GLY A 3 24.61 49.57 6.07
N LEU A 4 25.00 48.34 6.36
CA LEU A 4 25.15 47.27 5.39
C LEU A 4 23.76 46.68 5.14
N GLY A 5 23.22 46.94 3.96
CA GLY A 5 22.01 46.29 3.47
C GLY A 5 22.33 44.87 3.03
N GLY A 6 21.71 43.88 3.69
CA GLY A 6 21.78 42.48 3.31
C GLY A 6 21.00 42.23 2.02
N VAL A 7 21.67 41.65 1.04
CA VAL A 7 21.06 41.20 -0.22
C VAL A 7 20.37 39.85 0.06
N GLN A 8 19.04 39.83 0.01
CA GLN A 8 18.27 38.58 -0.03
C GLN A 8 18.45 37.95 -1.42
N GLY A 9 19.06 36.77 -1.45
CA GLY A 9 19.19 35.96 -2.65
C GLY A 9 17.84 35.38 -3.10
N PRO A 10 17.67 35.09 -4.40
CA PRO A 10 16.44 34.54 -4.94
C PRO A 10 16.18 33.14 -4.40
N ASN A 11 14.96 32.93 -3.91
CA ASN A 11 14.44 31.67 -3.40
C ASN A 11 14.22 30.70 -4.58
N THR A 12 15.16 29.77 -4.82
CA THR A 12 15.17 28.86 -5.99
C THR A 12 14.50 27.51 -5.74
N GLY A 13 13.88 27.29 -4.58
CA GLY A 13 13.04 26.11 -4.35
C GLY A 13 11.61 26.40 -4.76
N SER A 14 11.17 25.97 -5.95
CA SER A 14 9.72 25.76 -6.18
C SER A 14 9.36 25.02 -7.46
N SER A 15 10.10 25.11 -8.57
CA SER A 15 9.53 24.61 -9.85
C SER A 15 9.65 23.10 -10.07
N ALA A 16 10.72 22.45 -9.59
CA ALA A 16 10.95 21.02 -9.82
C ALA A 16 10.18 20.15 -8.82
N GLU A 17 10.16 20.53 -7.54
CA GLU A 17 9.37 19.86 -6.50
C GLU A 17 7.87 19.99 -6.76
N GLN A 18 7.39 21.15 -7.21
CA GLN A 18 5.99 21.29 -7.63
C GLN A 18 5.65 20.44 -8.86
N ALA A 19 6.59 20.24 -9.79
CA ALA A 19 6.36 19.37 -10.94
C ALA A 19 6.27 17.89 -10.55
N ILE A 20 7.09 17.43 -9.60
CA ILE A 20 7.06 16.06 -9.06
C ILE A 20 5.75 15.84 -8.28
N GLN A 21 5.36 16.80 -7.44
CA GLN A 21 4.09 16.72 -6.69
C GLN A 21 2.87 16.66 -7.63
N ASN A 22 2.83 17.51 -8.66
CA ASN A 22 1.73 17.51 -9.63
C ASN A 22 1.66 16.23 -10.48
N LEU A 23 2.80 15.58 -10.75
CA LEU A 23 2.85 14.29 -11.45
C LEU A 23 2.37 13.15 -10.55
N SER A 24 2.73 13.18 -9.27
CA SER A 24 2.18 12.31 -8.21
C SER A 24 0.66 12.40 -8.20
N ASP A 25 0.11 13.60 -8.06
CA ASP A 25 -1.33 13.80 -7.86
C ASP A 25 -2.15 13.44 -9.11
N SER A 26 -1.59 13.68 -10.31
CA SER A 26 -2.18 13.27 -11.59
C SER A 26 -2.17 11.74 -11.76
N PHE A 27 -1.09 11.08 -11.36
CA PHE A 27 -1.00 9.62 -11.35
C PHE A 27 -2.01 9.02 -10.35
N TYR A 28 -2.16 9.59 -9.15
CA TYR A 28 -3.15 9.17 -8.17
C TYR A 28 -4.60 9.30 -8.69
N THR A 29 -4.90 10.35 -9.46
CA THR A 29 -6.24 10.57 -10.01
C THR A 29 -6.57 9.53 -11.11
N LEU A 30 -5.63 9.29 -12.03
CA LEU A 30 -5.78 8.28 -13.08
C LEU A 30 -5.82 6.85 -12.51
N PHE A 31 -5.01 6.57 -11.49
CA PHE A 31 -4.99 5.27 -10.83
C PHE A 31 -6.32 4.98 -10.12
N ARG A 32 -6.91 5.99 -9.45
CA ARG A 32 -8.22 5.87 -8.78
C ARG A 32 -9.36 5.61 -9.77
N GLU A 33 -9.37 6.30 -10.92
CA GLU A 33 -10.46 6.17 -11.91
C GLU A 33 -10.38 4.89 -12.75
N GLU A 34 -9.18 4.37 -13.02
CA GLU A 34 -9.01 3.21 -13.89
C GLU A 34 -9.06 1.87 -13.13
N TYR A 35 -8.62 1.82 -11.86
CA TYR A 35 -8.54 0.58 -11.08
C TYR A 35 -9.72 0.32 -10.12
N GLN A 36 -10.61 1.29 -9.87
CA GLN A 36 -11.85 1.07 -9.12
C GLN A 36 -13.03 0.59 -10.00
N ARG A 37 -12.80 0.25 -11.26
CA ARG A 37 -13.87 -0.36 -12.07
C ARG A 37 -14.25 -1.71 -11.46
N PRO A 38 -15.51 -1.91 -11.03
CA PRO A 38 -15.91 -3.18 -10.44
C PRO A 38 -15.73 -4.29 -11.47
N ILE A 39 -15.00 -5.35 -11.09
CA ILE A 39 -14.86 -6.61 -11.84
C ILE A 39 -16.20 -7.38 -11.73
N ALA A 40 -17.31 -6.73 -12.05
CA ALA A 40 -18.64 -7.28 -11.82
C ALA A 40 -19.09 -8.24 -12.93
N ASN A 41 -18.45 -8.27 -14.11
CA ASN A 41 -19.06 -8.86 -15.31
C ASN A 41 -18.18 -9.84 -16.11
N LEU A 42 -17.12 -10.43 -15.55
CA LEU A 42 -16.23 -11.33 -16.32
C LEU A 42 -16.35 -12.81 -15.98
N PHE A 43 -17.29 -13.20 -15.12
CA PHE A 43 -17.59 -14.61 -14.85
C PHE A 43 -19.10 -14.82 -14.97
N GLU A 44 -19.55 -15.23 -16.15
CA GLU A 44 -20.83 -15.91 -16.27
C GLU A 44 -20.72 -17.25 -15.52
N PRO A 45 -21.55 -17.51 -14.50
CA PRO A 45 -21.50 -18.78 -13.80
C PRO A 45 -21.98 -19.89 -14.75
N GLU A 46 -21.08 -20.81 -15.10
CA GLU A 46 -21.43 -22.06 -15.78
C GLU A 46 -22.59 -22.76 -15.03
N PRO A 47 -23.60 -23.29 -15.73
CA PRO A 47 -24.71 -23.99 -15.10
C PRO A 47 -24.20 -25.20 -14.33
N ARG A 48 -24.31 -25.16 -13.01
CA ARG A 48 -23.95 -26.28 -12.13
C ARG A 48 -24.97 -27.39 -12.30
N GLU A 49 -24.54 -28.53 -12.84
CA GLU A 49 -25.31 -29.77 -12.80
C GLU A 49 -25.62 -30.14 -11.34
N GLU A 50 -26.91 -30.33 -11.04
CA GLU A 50 -27.42 -30.71 -9.72
C GLU A 50 -26.92 -32.12 -9.34
N SER A 51 -25.76 -32.19 -8.69
CA SER A 51 -25.28 -33.43 -8.08
C SER A 51 -25.94 -33.64 -6.71
N ARG A 52 -26.66 -34.75 -6.59
CA ARG A 52 -27.30 -35.25 -5.37
C ARG A 52 -26.30 -35.45 -4.22
N GLY A 53 -26.62 -34.82 -3.08
CA GLY A 53 -26.54 -35.37 -1.72
C GLY A 53 -25.22 -36.02 -1.25
N ASP A 54 -24.42 -35.24 -0.55
CA ASP A 54 -23.79 -35.66 0.71
C ASP A 54 -23.38 -34.38 1.47
N ASP A 55 -23.95 -34.16 2.67
CA ASP A 55 -23.60 -33.05 3.58
C ASP A 55 -22.19 -33.29 4.15
N MET A 56 -21.18 -33.08 3.32
CA MET A 56 -19.80 -32.88 3.75
C MET A 56 -19.65 -31.42 4.12
N ASP A 57 -19.52 -31.18 5.42
CA ASP A 57 -19.12 -29.93 6.07
C ASP A 57 -18.22 -29.12 5.12
N SER A 58 -18.82 -28.15 4.41
CA SER A 58 -18.10 -27.44 3.36
C SER A 58 -16.99 -26.69 4.08
N GLY A 59 -15.74 -27.15 3.93
CA GLY A 59 -14.51 -26.58 4.47
C GLY A 59 -14.22 -25.19 3.88
N LEU A 60 -15.25 -24.36 3.81
CA LEU A 60 -15.23 -22.97 3.43
C LEU A 60 -14.53 -22.23 4.56
N ILE A 61 -13.22 -22.09 4.44
CA ILE A 61 -12.43 -21.23 5.32
C ILE A 61 -12.90 -19.80 5.06
N VAL A 62 -13.87 -19.35 5.86
CA VAL A 62 -14.34 -17.96 5.84
C VAL A 62 -13.20 -17.08 6.32
N ARG A 63 -12.84 -16.08 5.52
CA ARG A 63 -11.87 -15.05 5.92
C ARG A 63 -12.44 -14.31 7.14
N ARG A 64 -11.78 -14.45 8.28
CA ARG A 64 -12.24 -13.87 9.56
C ARG A 64 -11.98 -12.37 9.68
N SER A 65 -11.11 -11.80 8.85
CA SER A 65 -10.71 -10.39 8.93
C SER A 65 -11.28 -9.56 7.78
N VAL A 66 -11.87 -8.41 8.11
CA VAL A 66 -12.24 -7.35 7.17
C VAL A 66 -10.99 -6.84 6.45
N ARG A 67 -11.13 -6.50 5.18
CA ARG A 67 -10.08 -5.84 4.38
C ARG A 67 -10.54 -4.43 4.05
N PHE A 68 -9.66 -3.45 4.26
CA PHE A 68 -9.87 -2.06 3.93
C PHE A 68 -9.19 -1.77 2.59
N GLU A 69 -9.92 -1.18 1.66
CA GLU A 69 -9.37 -0.63 0.42
C GLU A 69 -8.95 0.82 0.70
N ILE A 70 -7.65 1.09 0.62
CA ILE A 70 -7.06 2.37 1.05
C ILE A 70 -5.97 2.78 0.07
N VAL A 71 -5.39 3.98 0.23
CA VAL A 71 -4.17 4.38 -0.49
C VAL A 71 -3.29 5.11 0.52
N MET A 72 -2.38 4.38 1.17
CA MET A 72 -1.49 4.96 2.18
C MET A 72 -0.03 4.95 1.72
N PRO A 73 0.70 6.07 1.87
CA PRO A 73 2.11 6.11 1.55
C PRO A 73 2.88 5.15 2.47
N ALA A 74 3.78 4.38 1.89
CA ALA A 74 4.65 3.47 2.61
C ALA A 74 6.02 3.41 1.93
N ARG A 75 6.95 2.76 2.61
CA ARG A 75 8.21 2.33 2.02
C ARG A 75 8.52 0.91 2.41
N VAL A 76 9.13 0.16 1.51
CA VAL A 76 9.54 -1.23 1.73
C VAL A 76 11.01 -1.43 1.44
N ARG A 77 11.64 -2.36 2.14
CA ARG A 77 12.96 -2.87 1.78
C ARG A 77 13.04 -4.37 2.03
N VAL A 78 14.02 -5.02 1.44
CA VAL A 78 14.31 -6.44 1.70
C VAL A 78 14.77 -6.59 3.14
N ALA A 79 14.20 -7.55 3.87
CA ALA A 79 14.63 -7.82 5.24
C ALA A 79 16.12 -8.22 5.26
N PRO A 80 16.89 -7.84 6.30
CA PRO A 80 18.34 -8.05 6.34
C PRO A 80 18.80 -9.49 6.08
N HIS A 81 18.05 -10.50 6.53
CA HIS A 81 18.38 -11.92 6.33
C HIS A 81 18.20 -12.41 4.89
N HIS A 82 17.49 -11.66 4.03
CA HIS A 82 17.38 -11.95 2.60
C HIS A 82 18.22 -11.03 1.72
N ALA A 83 18.88 -10.02 2.30
CA ALA A 83 19.62 -8.99 1.56
C ALA A 83 20.84 -9.53 0.77
N GLU A 84 21.38 -10.68 1.14
CA GLU A 84 22.47 -11.33 0.39
C GLU A 84 21.98 -12.03 -0.88
N ILE A 85 20.72 -12.49 -0.88
CA ILE A 85 20.14 -13.29 -1.96
C ILE A 85 19.38 -12.40 -2.94
N LEU A 86 18.79 -11.31 -2.46
CA LEU A 86 18.02 -10.38 -3.26
C LEU A 86 18.59 -8.97 -3.18
N ASN A 87 19.02 -8.46 -4.34
CA ASN A 87 19.52 -7.11 -4.49
C ASN A 87 18.83 -6.42 -5.66
N PHE A 88 18.39 -5.19 -5.42
CA PHE A 88 17.84 -4.35 -6.48
C PHE A 88 18.95 -3.81 -7.37
N THR A 89 18.61 -3.56 -8.64
CA THR A 89 19.53 -2.87 -9.55
C THR A 89 19.65 -1.41 -9.15
N LYS A 90 20.79 -0.78 -9.47
CA LYS A 90 21.02 0.64 -9.20
C LYS A 90 19.89 1.51 -9.77
N GLY A 91 19.36 2.42 -8.95
CA GLY A 91 18.31 3.37 -9.33
C GLY A 91 16.87 2.92 -9.02
N VAL A 92 16.69 1.70 -8.49
CA VAL A 92 15.38 1.22 -8.00
C VAL A 92 15.09 1.69 -6.57
N CYS A 93 16.12 1.75 -5.73
CA CYS A 93 16.01 2.09 -4.32
C CYS A 93 16.93 3.25 -3.95
N ASP A 94 16.61 3.91 -2.85
CA ASP A 94 17.46 4.93 -2.23
C ASP A 94 18.74 4.32 -1.62
N ASP A 95 19.62 5.18 -1.08
CA ASP A 95 20.89 4.77 -0.46
C ASP A 95 20.68 3.76 0.68
N ASP A 96 19.57 3.88 1.42
CA ASP A 96 19.19 2.98 2.51
C ASP A 96 18.40 1.74 2.05
N ARG A 97 18.30 1.52 0.73
CA ARG A 97 17.59 0.41 0.07
C ARG A 97 16.08 0.39 0.27
N TRP A 98 15.51 1.52 0.67
CA TRP A 98 14.06 1.71 0.70
C TRP A 98 13.51 2.00 -0.70
N ILE A 99 12.30 1.52 -0.94
CA ILE A 99 11.50 1.79 -2.14
C ILE A 99 10.16 2.34 -1.67
N ASP A 100 9.80 3.53 -2.15
CA ASP A 100 8.49 4.12 -1.91
C ASP A 100 7.40 3.32 -2.64
N VAL A 101 6.31 3.01 -1.93
CA VAL A 101 5.16 2.25 -2.44
C VAL A 101 3.86 2.81 -1.86
N ASP A 102 2.74 2.47 -2.49
CA ASP A 102 1.41 2.76 -1.96
C ASP A 102 0.73 1.47 -1.49
N VAL A 103 0.31 1.45 -0.22
CA VAL A 103 -0.54 0.39 0.33
C VAL A 103 -1.95 0.58 -0.20
N ILE A 104 -2.45 -0.43 -0.93
CA ILE A 104 -3.76 -0.42 -1.59
C ILE A 104 -4.82 -1.23 -0.85
N ASP A 105 -4.39 -2.21 -0.04
CA ASP A 105 -5.27 -2.99 0.82
C ASP A 105 -4.62 -3.28 2.16
N PHE A 106 -5.41 -3.24 3.24
CA PHE A 106 -4.95 -3.51 4.59
C PHE A 106 -5.93 -4.40 5.36
N ALA A 107 -5.41 -5.32 6.16
CA ALA A 107 -6.19 -6.21 7.00
C ALA A 107 -5.35 -6.69 8.19
N ALA A 108 -6.00 -7.28 9.21
CA ALA A 108 -5.31 -7.82 10.38
C ALA A 108 -4.23 -8.87 10.05
N GLY A 109 -4.39 -9.63 8.96
CA GLY A 109 -3.43 -10.67 8.56
C GLY A 109 -2.32 -10.20 7.63
N GLY A 110 -2.40 -8.98 7.09
CA GLY A 110 -1.43 -8.48 6.12
C GLY A 110 -1.99 -7.36 5.26
N LEU A 111 -1.19 -6.96 4.29
CA LEU A 111 -1.48 -5.82 3.43
C LEU A 111 -1.07 -6.10 1.98
N GLY A 112 -1.53 -5.28 1.07
CA GLY A 112 -1.08 -5.28 -0.31
C GLY A 112 -0.67 -3.89 -0.77
N PHE A 113 0.32 -3.84 -1.65
CA PHE A 113 0.86 -2.61 -2.22
C PHE A 113 1.20 -2.82 -3.70
N ILE A 114 1.46 -1.71 -4.40
CA ILE A 114 1.92 -1.72 -5.79
C ILE A 114 3.36 -1.24 -5.86
N ILE A 115 4.15 -1.90 -6.70
CA ILE A 115 5.56 -1.59 -6.92
C ILE A 115 5.92 -1.87 -8.39
N ASP A 116 6.90 -1.15 -8.93
CA ASP A 116 7.35 -1.30 -10.32
C ASP A 116 8.43 -2.39 -10.51
N VAL A 117 8.94 -2.95 -9.40
CA VAL A 117 9.93 -4.03 -9.42
C VAL A 117 9.37 -5.36 -8.92
N PHE A 118 9.83 -6.44 -9.54
CA PHE A 118 9.42 -7.78 -9.16
C PHE A 118 9.99 -8.18 -7.79
N LEU A 119 9.13 -8.68 -6.90
CA LEU A 119 9.50 -9.27 -5.61
C LEU A 119 9.15 -10.76 -5.61
N PRO A 120 10.09 -11.70 -5.40
CA PRO A 120 9.80 -13.12 -5.33
C PRO A 120 8.90 -13.47 -4.14
N ARG A 121 8.11 -14.53 -4.30
CA ARG A 121 7.32 -15.11 -3.19
C ARG A 121 8.24 -15.63 -2.08
N ASN A 122 7.74 -15.60 -0.85
CA ASN A 122 8.42 -15.98 0.38
C ASN A 122 9.62 -15.12 0.77
N VAL A 123 9.87 -14.02 0.06
CA VAL A 123 10.84 -13.02 0.53
C VAL A 123 10.21 -12.24 1.66
N ASP A 124 10.99 -12.05 2.71
CA ASP A 124 10.63 -11.19 3.83
C ASP A 124 11.07 -9.76 3.54
N LEU A 125 10.18 -8.82 3.85
CA LEU A 125 10.34 -7.39 3.66
C LEU A 125 10.17 -6.69 5.01
N GLU A 126 10.83 -5.57 5.17
CA GLU A 126 10.46 -4.59 6.20
C GLU A 126 9.60 -3.52 5.53
N ILE A 127 8.53 -3.10 6.21
CA ILE A 127 7.65 -2.03 5.75
C ILE A 127 7.53 -0.95 6.81
N GLU A 128 7.45 0.29 6.36
CA GLU A 128 6.99 1.43 7.14
C GLU A 128 5.79 2.07 6.44
N VAL A 129 4.67 2.21 7.14
CA VAL A 129 3.44 2.85 6.63
C VAL A 129 3.27 4.20 7.31
N PHE A 130 3.03 5.26 6.53
CA PHE A 130 2.93 6.63 7.01
C PHE A 130 1.49 7.16 6.97
N ASP A 131 1.26 8.28 7.66
CA ASP A 131 -0.01 9.00 7.55
C ASP A 131 -0.16 9.64 6.15
N PHE A 132 -1.39 9.79 5.68
CA PHE A 132 -1.74 10.39 4.39
C PHE A 132 -1.21 11.82 4.24
N HIS A 133 -1.14 12.56 5.35
CA HIS A 133 -0.88 13.99 5.31
C HIS A 133 0.60 14.36 5.42
N ASP A 134 1.43 13.47 5.95
CA ASP A 134 2.79 13.85 6.32
C ASP A 134 3.74 12.64 6.53
N LYS A 135 4.64 12.44 5.56
CA LYS A 135 5.73 11.45 5.63
C LYS A 135 6.83 11.83 6.65
N SER A 136 6.84 13.05 7.18
CA SER A 136 7.85 13.49 8.16
C SER A 136 7.55 13.01 9.58
N ASN A 137 6.32 12.57 9.84
CA ASN A 137 5.96 11.93 11.09
C ASN A 137 6.53 10.50 11.18
N PRO A 138 6.74 9.98 12.40
CA PRO A 138 7.05 8.56 12.59
C PRO A 138 6.03 7.66 11.89
N PRO A 139 6.45 6.50 11.38
CA PRO A 139 5.53 5.58 10.72
C PRO A 139 4.44 5.12 11.70
N LEU A 140 3.21 5.02 11.19
CA LEU A 140 2.05 4.49 11.91
C LEU A 140 2.19 2.99 12.17
N LEU A 141 2.93 2.30 11.29
CA LEU A 141 3.24 0.89 11.39
C LEU A 141 4.65 0.64 10.88
N SER A 142 5.45 -0.08 11.67
CA SER A 142 6.74 -0.63 11.25
C SER A 142 6.80 -2.11 11.59
N CYS A 143 6.91 -2.98 10.60
CA CYS A 143 6.89 -4.43 10.83
C CYS A 143 7.54 -5.23 9.69
N THR A 144 7.69 -6.54 9.90
CA THR A 144 8.12 -7.49 8.88
C THR A 144 6.93 -8.14 8.18
N LEU A 145 7.07 -8.31 6.87
CA LEU A 145 6.10 -8.93 5.99
C LEU A 145 6.74 -10.08 5.24
N ARG A 146 5.93 -11.06 4.83
CA ARG A 146 6.30 -12.08 3.83
C ARG A 146 5.47 -11.94 2.58
N VAL A 147 6.13 -11.91 1.42
CA VAL A 147 5.47 -11.89 0.11
C VAL A 147 4.72 -13.20 -0.12
N GLN A 148 3.39 -13.14 -0.20
CA GLN A 148 2.53 -14.30 -0.44
C GLN A 148 2.08 -14.41 -1.89
N ARG A 149 1.88 -13.26 -2.55
CA ARG A 149 1.29 -13.18 -3.90
C ARG A 149 1.95 -12.06 -4.69
N VAL A 150 2.14 -12.29 -5.98
CA VAL A 150 2.72 -11.34 -6.94
C VAL A 150 1.88 -11.41 -8.21
N LEU A 151 1.17 -10.34 -8.54
CA LEU A 151 0.40 -10.22 -9.78
C LEU A 151 0.91 -9.04 -10.58
N MET A 152 1.21 -9.24 -11.85
CA MET A 152 1.48 -8.15 -12.78
C MET A 152 0.13 -7.59 -13.25
N THR A 153 -0.14 -6.31 -12.98
CA THR A 153 -1.45 -5.69 -13.26
C THR A 153 -1.52 -5.04 -14.63
N ASP A 154 -0.38 -4.71 -15.23
CA ASP A 154 -0.28 -4.03 -16.53
C ASP A 154 0.91 -4.57 -17.36
N ARG A 155 1.01 -4.16 -18.63
CA ARG A 155 2.15 -4.43 -19.54
C ARG A 155 3.38 -3.59 -19.20
N ARG A 156 3.21 -2.48 -18.49
CA ARG A 156 4.31 -1.76 -17.84
C ARG A 156 4.57 -2.42 -16.49
N PRO A 157 5.83 -2.45 -16.00
CA PRO A 157 6.13 -3.05 -14.70
C PRO A 157 5.30 -2.39 -13.59
N ALA A 158 4.25 -3.09 -13.15
CA ALA A 158 3.37 -2.73 -12.06
C ALA A 158 2.91 -4.05 -11.44
N TYR A 159 3.43 -4.34 -10.25
CA TYR A 159 3.18 -5.57 -9.53
C TYR A 159 2.33 -5.26 -8.30
N GLN A 160 1.14 -5.86 -8.25
CA GLN A 160 0.38 -5.96 -7.03
C GLN A 160 0.99 -7.06 -6.16
N ILE A 161 1.54 -6.65 -5.02
CA ILE A 161 2.16 -7.53 -4.04
C ILE A 161 1.17 -7.73 -2.91
N GLY A 162 0.85 -8.99 -2.60
CA GLY A 162 0.09 -9.35 -1.41
C GLY A 162 1.01 -9.96 -0.37
N CYS A 163 1.01 -9.39 0.83
CA CYS A 163 1.87 -9.78 1.94
C CYS A 163 1.07 -10.26 3.15
N SER A 164 1.72 -11.07 3.99
CA SER A 164 1.27 -11.41 5.34
C SER A 164 2.23 -10.85 6.38
N PHE A 165 1.75 -10.41 7.53
CA PHE A 165 2.65 -10.05 8.63
C PHE A 165 3.43 -11.27 9.12
N THR A 166 4.69 -11.07 9.49
CA THR A 166 5.56 -12.09 10.09
C THR A 166 6.28 -11.52 11.30
N ASP A 167 6.64 -12.40 12.25
CA ASP A 167 7.47 -12.06 13.41
C ASP A 167 6.96 -10.84 14.22
N GLN A 168 5.63 -10.68 14.32
CA GLN A 168 5.02 -9.56 15.03
C GLN A 168 5.30 -9.64 16.53
N ASP A 169 6.03 -8.66 17.04
CA ASP A 169 6.10 -8.37 18.46
C ASP A 169 4.82 -7.67 18.95
N GLU A 170 4.70 -7.48 20.26
CA GLU A 170 3.51 -6.86 20.86
C GLU A 170 3.33 -5.41 20.40
N GLU A 171 4.42 -4.69 20.12
CA GLU A 171 4.37 -3.33 19.59
C GLU A 171 3.77 -3.30 18.18
N SER A 172 4.25 -4.16 17.28
CA SER A 172 3.75 -4.28 15.91
C SER A 172 2.28 -4.70 15.88
N LYS A 173 1.86 -5.62 16.77
CA LYS A 173 0.45 -6.01 16.90
C LYS A 173 -0.41 -4.82 17.32
N ALA A 174 0.02 -4.06 18.33
CA ALA A 174 -0.69 -2.87 18.78
C ALA A 174 -0.78 -1.81 17.68
N GLN A 175 0.27 -1.62 16.88
CA GLN A 175 0.25 -0.71 15.72
C GLN A 175 -0.73 -1.18 14.65
N VAL A 176 -0.78 -2.48 14.33
CA VAL A 176 -1.76 -3.04 13.38
C VAL A 176 -3.18 -2.84 13.88
N GLU A 177 -3.46 -3.13 15.16
CA GLU A 177 -4.78 -2.92 15.76
C GLU A 177 -5.19 -1.44 15.75
N ALA A 178 -4.30 -0.54 16.15
CA ALA A 178 -4.55 0.90 16.14
C ALA A 178 -4.84 1.42 14.72
N LEU A 179 -4.12 0.91 13.71
CA LEU A 179 -4.38 1.28 12.32
C LEU A 179 -5.74 0.74 11.84
N ILE A 180 -6.12 -0.48 12.21
CA ILE A 180 -7.45 -1.02 11.89
C ILE A 180 -8.56 -0.20 12.53
N GLU A 181 -8.41 0.19 13.80
CA GLU A 181 -9.38 1.03 14.50
C GLU A 181 -9.53 2.38 13.80
N LYS A 182 -8.41 3.02 13.44
CA LYS A 182 -8.39 4.27 12.66
C LYS A 182 -9.11 4.13 11.32
N LEU A 183 -8.83 3.05 10.58
CA LEU A 183 -9.46 2.80 9.27
C LEU A 183 -10.95 2.46 9.39
N SER A 184 -11.35 1.79 10.47
CA SER A 184 -12.75 1.46 10.74
C SER A 184 -13.56 2.74 11.01
N GLY A 185 -13.01 3.69 11.78
CA GLY A 185 -13.66 4.98 12.02
C GLY A 185 -13.84 5.84 10.77
N ILE A 186 -12.90 5.78 9.82
CA ILE A 186 -13.00 6.53 8.56
C ILE A 186 -14.18 6.07 7.70
N SER A 187 -14.59 4.81 7.80
CA SER A 187 -15.66 4.25 6.97
C SER A 187 -17.06 4.78 7.32
N GLU A 188 -17.28 5.31 8.53
CA GLU A 188 -18.58 5.81 8.97
C GLU A 188 -18.86 7.25 8.49
N ASP A 189 -17.83 8.10 8.35
CA ASP A 189 -17.99 9.51 8.01
C ASP A 189 -18.15 9.77 6.50
N ALA A 190 -17.73 8.85 5.64
CA ALA A 190 -17.80 9.00 4.18
C ALA A 190 -19.23 8.86 3.59
N GLY A 191 -20.24 8.51 4.41
CA GLY A 191 -21.60 8.21 3.97
C GLY A 191 -22.64 9.34 4.03
N THR A 192 -22.33 10.53 4.57
CA THR A 192 -23.37 11.52 4.94
C THR A 192 -23.30 12.85 4.15
N GLY A 193 -22.95 12.81 2.86
CA GLY A 193 -22.61 14.01 2.10
C GLY A 193 -23.21 14.16 0.71
N ALA A 194 -24.51 13.89 0.49
CA ALA A 194 -25.24 14.39 -0.68
C ALA A 194 -26.75 14.20 -0.55
N ASP A 195 -27.44 15.07 0.18
CA ASP A 195 -28.85 15.38 -0.08
C ASP A 195 -29.20 16.72 0.59
N HIS A 196 -28.83 17.82 -0.08
CA HIS A 196 -29.51 19.10 0.14
C HIS A 196 -29.73 19.78 -1.21
N ALA A 197 -31.02 19.96 -1.47
CA ALA A 197 -31.68 20.54 -2.62
C ALA A 197 -31.38 22.03 -2.85
#